data_AF-A0A356D6F6-F1
#
_entry.id   AF-A0A356D6F6-F1
#
_cell.length_a   1.000
_cell.length_b   1.000
_cell.length_c   1.000
_cell.angle_alpha   90.00
_cell.angle_beta   90.00
_cell.angle_gamma   90.00
#
_symmetry.space_group_name_H-M   'P 1'
#
loop_
_entity.id
_entity.type
_entity.pdbx_description
1 polymer ?
#
loop_
_entity_poly.entity_id
_entity_poly.type
_entity_poly.pdbx_seq_one_letter_code
_entity_poly.pdbx_strand_id
1 'polypeptide(L)'
;MISQASRFVAAFNKLESSDKVSKKPLNELSKLVNNIEKIVNSSEAKSLTFAGTKSLESRFNALDIKLNKQNSGMLKEKSTKLESIKQSFLKSLSKIEGNELANEKRTLTKELSLSSTALTDVQQNLKQIENKVKDNDNNLKICSDPSESAKLLESFKEKNSSIDNQITQKKSEGSDKIKKMDDQIKNVKSNLLGQIKQIAGDKFSGIKEDLRKAEAGKIDESDKNGLGATSWKAHINDSSYAMEKFGFKLVSGHREYSSKGKELNSTASKFNELVKNYLDPSSTVNNLKMEKQKFTAKLDNQLTELENNKKFTSVDDLKNEIKVFEQDKIVLNESKLENQKNIRMLESKIQRLDEKLTENSKKQNDLTKFMGK
;
A
#
# COMPACT_ATOMS: atom_id res chain seq x y z
N MET A 1 -14.11 28.02 -28.68
CA MET A 1 -14.88 27.13 -29.58
C MET A 1 -15.93 26.40 -28.75
N ILE A 2 -17.16 26.23 -29.24
CA ILE A 2 -18.20 25.44 -28.54
C ILE A 2 -17.88 23.95 -28.71
N SER A 3 -17.87 23.17 -27.62
CA SER A 3 -17.58 21.73 -27.66
C SER A 3 -18.63 20.96 -28.48
N GLN A 4 -18.26 19.82 -29.07
CA GLN A 4 -19.20 18.97 -29.83
C GLN A 4 -20.39 18.52 -28.96
N ALA A 5 -20.14 18.24 -27.68
CA ALA A 5 -21.19 17.92 -26.72
C ALA A 5 -22.14 19.10 -26.49
N SER A 6 -21.60 20.30 -26.24
CA SER A 6 -22.41 21.51 -26.09
C SER A 6 -23.25 21.81 -27.35
N ARG A 7 -22.69 21.58 -28.55
CA ARG A 7 -23.43 21.72 -29.81
C ARG A 7 -24.55 20.69 -29.93
N PHE A 8 -24.31 19.44 -29.53
CA PHE A 8 -25.31 18.38 -29.52
C PHE A 8 -26.46 18.72 -28.56
N VAL A 9 -26.14 19.08 -27.30
CA VAL A 9 -27.12 19.48 -26.29
C VAL A 9 -27.95 20.67 -26.76
N ALA A 10 -27.30 21.70 -27.31
CA ALA A 10 -27.99 22.88 -27.81
C ALA A 10 -28.91 22.56 -29.01
N ALA A 11 -28.48 21.68 -29.93
CA ALA A 11 -29.31 21.26 -31.06
C ALA A 11 -30.50 20.40 -30.61
N PHE A 12 -30.29 19.50 -29.65
CA PHE A 12 -31.34 18.66 -29.08
C PHE A 12 -32.40 19.49 -28.34
N ASN A 13 -31.96 20.37 -27.42
CA ASN A 13 -32.87 21.25 -26.68
C ASN A 13 -33.66 22.19 -27.62
N LYS A 14 -33.05 22.65 -28.72
CA LYS A 14 -33.76 23.43 -29.75
C LYS A 14 -34.87 22.65 -30.46
N LEU A 15 -34.73 21.33 -30.63
CA LEU A 15 -35.81 20.49 -31.17
C LEU A 15 -36.93 20.29 -30.14
N GLU A 16 -36.58 20.18 -28.86
CA GLU A 16 -37.55 20.04 -27.78
C GLU A 16 -38.36 21.32 -27.53
N SER A 17 -37.70 22.48 -27.53
CA SER A 17 -38.35 23.77 -27.25
C SER A 17 -39.10 24.37 -28.44
N SER A 18 -38.84 23.91 -29.65
CA SER A 18 -39.49 24.39 -30.89
C SER A 18 -40.83 23.70 -31.13
N ASP A 19 -41.81 24.40 -31.69
CA ASP A 19 -43.10 23.81 -32.10
C ASP A 19 -42.96 22.78 -33.22
N LYS A 20 -41.86 22.85 -33.97
CA LYS A 20 -41.55 21.96 -35.11
C LYS A 20 -40.15 21.36 -35.01
N VAL A 21 -40.01 20.13 -35.50
CA VAL A 21 -38.73 19.44 -35.73
C VAL A 21 -38.10 20.03 -36.99
N SER A 22 -37.30 21.06 -36.81
CA SER A 22 -36.71 21.84 -37.91
C SER A 22 -35.47 21.17 -38.51
N LYS A 23 -35.21 21.43 -39.80
CA LYS A 23 -34.12 20.78 -40.56
C LYS A 23 -32.74 21.13 -40.01
N LYS A 24 -32.53 22.37 -39.56
CA LYS A 24 -31.21 22.89 -39.15
C LYS A 24 -30.67 22.20 -37.88
N PRO A 25 -31.41 22.12 -36.75
CA PRO A 25 -30.95 21.39 -35.57
C PRO A 25 -30.87 19.88 -35.80
N LEU A 26 -31.79 19.29 -36.58
CA LEU A 26 -31.74 17.86 -36.91
C LEU A 26 -30.49 17.49 -37.73
N ASN A 27 -30.12 18.32 -38.72
CA ASN A 27 -28.88 18.12 -39.47
C ASN A 27 -27.63 18.32 -38.60
N GLU A 28 -27.68 19.22 -37.61
CA GLU A 28 -26.58 19.40 -36.67
C GLU A 28 -26.40 18.15 -35.79
N LEU A 29 -27.49 17.58 -35.26
CA LEU A 29 -27.42 16.30 -34.54
C LEU A 29 -26.88 15.18 -35.43
N SER A 30 -27.38 15.08 -36.67
CA SER A 30 -26.95 14.05 -37.64
C SER A 30 -25.46 14.13 -37.96
N LYS A 31 -24.89 15.34 -38.10
CA LYS A 31 -23.43 15.52 -38.28
C LYS A 31 -22.61 15.06 -37.09
N LEU A 32 -23.19 15.12 -35.89
CA LEU A 32 -22.52 14.78 -34.63
C LEU A 32 -22.71 13.30 -34.24
N VAL A 33 -23.52 12.52 -34.97
CA VAL A 33 -23.79 11.10 -34.71
C VAL A 33 -22.51 10.27 -34.60
N ASN A 34 -21.54 10.51 -35.49
CA ASN A 34 -20.28 9.77 -35.51
C ASN A 34 -19.41 10.01 -34.26
N ASN A 35 -19.69 11.06 -33.47
CA ASN A 35 -18.97 11.38 -32.24
C ASN A 35 -19.82 11.13 -30.97
N ILE A 36 -20.95 10.41 -31.09
CA ILE A 36 -21.88 10.19 -29.98
C ILE A 36 -21.21 9.58 -28.75
N GLU A 37 -20.31 8.60 -28.91
CA GLU A 37 -19.63 7.98 -27.75
C GLU A 37 -18.80 9.00 -26.95
N LYS A 38 -18.15 9.96 -27.63
CA LYS A 38 -17.43 11.06 -26.96
C LYS A 38 -18.39 12.07 -26.33
N ILE A 39 -19.52 12.32 -26.98
CA ILE A 39 -20.55 13.25 -26.50
C ILE A 39 -21.19 12.69 -25.22
N VAL A 40 -21.62 11.44 -25.21
CA VAL A 40 -22.30 10.80 -24.07
C VAL A 40 -21.40 10.76 -22.83
N ASN A 41 -20.09 10.55 -23.00
CA ASN A 41 -19.11 10.55 -21.90
C ASN A 41 -18.73 11.95 -21.39
N SER A 42 -19.16 13.03 -22.06
CA SER A 42 -18.82 14.39 -21.65
C SER A 42 -19.65 14.85 -20.45
N SER A 43 -19.07 15.73 -19.63
CA SER A 43 -19.77 16.35 -18.51
C SER A 43 -20.99 17.17 -18.94
N GLU A 44 -20.94 17.76 -20.13
CA GLU A 44 -21.97 18.64 -20.68
C GLU A 44 -23.21 17.85 -21.13
N ALA A 45 -23.03 16.62 -21.61
CA ALA A 45 -24.12 15.74 -22.00
C ALA A 45 -24.86 15.10 -20.80
N LYS A 46 -24.34 15.24 -19.57
CA LYS A 46 -25.02 14.73 -18.36
C LYS A 46 -26.43 15.28 -18.21
N SER A 47 -26.67 16.54 -18.60
CA SER A 47 -28.02 17.12 -18.62
C SER A 47 -29.02 16.35 -19.52
N LEU A 48 -28.52 15.64 -20.53
CA LEU A 48 -29.33 14.78 -21.40
C LEU A 48 -29.48 13.36 -20.87
N THR A 49 -28.46 12.86 -20.17
CA THR A 49 -28.30 11.44 -19.83
C THR A 49 -28.51 11.13 -18.34
N PHE A 50 -28.72 12.14 -17.50
CA PHE A 50 -28.81 12.01 -16.04
C PHE A 50 -29.84 10.98 -15.56
N ALA A 51 -30.99 10.89 -16.23
CA ALA A 51 -32.04 9.93 -15.91
C ALA A 51 -31.95 8.63 -16.74
N GLY A 52 -30.82 8.43 -17.42
CA GLY A 52 -30.47 7.23 -18.17
C GLY A 52 -31.23 7.05 -19.49
N THR A 53 -31.00 5.89 -20.09
CA THR A 53 -31.55 5.46 -21.38
C THR A 53 -33.07 5.64 -21.51
N LYS A 54 -33.87 5.24 -20.51
CA LYS A 54 -35.35 5.32 -20.54
C LYS A 54 -35.86 6.77 -20.65
N SER A 55 -35.24 7.69 -19.91
CA SER A 55 -35.63 9.10 -19.94
C SER A 55 -35.30 9.71 -21.30
N LEU A 56 -34.13 9.39 -21.85
CA LEU A 56 -33.73 9.91 -23.14
C LEU A 56 -34.56 9.33 -24.29
N GLU A 57 -34.88 8.04 -24.24
CA GLU A 57 -35.80 7.40 -25.20
C GLU A 57 -37.16 8.10 -25.22
N SER A 58 -37.71 8.42 -24.04
CA SER A 58 -38.98 9.16 -23.92
C SER A 58 -38.90 10.54 -24.58
N ARG A 59 -37.76 11.23 -24.45
CA ARG A 59 -37.52 12.53 -25.09
C ARG A 59 -37.46 12.41 -26.62
N PHE A 60 -36.80 11.38 -27.15
CA PHE A 60 -36.83 11.09 -28.58
C PHE A 60 -38.23 10.73 -29.08
N ASN A 61 -38.99 9.91 -28.35
CA ASN A 61 -40.37 9.57 -28.70
C ASN A 61 -41.27 10.81 -28.76
N ALA A 62 -41.07 11.80 -27.88
CA ALA A 62 -41.78 13.07 -27.95
C ALA A 62 -41.44 13.86 -29.23
N LEU A 63 -40.18 13.82 -29.68
CA LEU A 63 -39.77 14.40 -30.96
C LEU A 63 -40.38 13.66 -32.16
N ASP A 64 -40.49 12.33 -32.09
CA ASP A 64 -41.15 11.51 -33.13
C ASP A 64 -42.64 11.88 -33.25
N ILE A 65 -43.35 11.99 -32.13
CA ILE A 65 -44.75 12.44 -32.10
C ILE A 65 -44.88 13.85 -32.67
N LYS A 66 -43.98 14.76 -32.28
CA LYS A 66 -43.97 16.15 -32.78
C LYS A 66 -43.69 16.20 -34.29
N LEU A 67 -42.83 15.31 -34.79
CA LEU A 67 -42.54 15.19 -36.21
C LEU A 67 -43.75 14.68 -37.00
N ASN A 68 -44.43 13.64 -36.51
CA ASN A 68 -45.60 13.05 -37.18
C ASN A 68 -46.82 14.00 -37.23
N LYS A 69 -46.94 14.92 -36.27
CA LYS A 69 -47.96 15.98 -36.30
C LYS A 69 -47.69 17.08 -37.34
N GLN A 70 -46.50 17.13 -37.95
CA GLN A 70 -46.17 18.11 -38.98
C GLN A 70 -46.60 17.61 -40.36
N ASN A 71 -47.47 18.36 -41.03
CA ASN A 71 -47.71 18.20 -42.48
C ASN A 71 -46.52 18.76 -43.26
N SER A 72 -45.48 17.97 -43.46
CA SER A 72 -44.21 18.36 -44.10
C SER A 72 -43.85 17.40 -45.24
N GLY A 73 -43.54 17.93 -46.43
CA GLY A 73 -43.08 17.13 -47.57
C GLY A 73 -41.76 16.37 -47.33
N MET A 74 -41.00 16.72 -46.28
CA MET A 74 -39.77 16.03 -45.87
C MET A 74 -39.95 15.06 -44.69
N LEU A 75 -41.19 14.66 -44.36
CA LEU A 75 -41.48 13.86 -43.17
C LEU A 75 -40.62 12.57 -43.10
N LYS A 76 -40.52 11.84 -44.23
CA LYS A 76 -39.75 10.60 -44.33
C LYS A 76 -38.26 10.81 -44.06
N GLU A 77 -37.63 11.81 -44.70
CA GLU A 77 -36.20 12.12 -44.51
C GLU A 77 -35.89 12.50 -43.06
N LYS A 78 -36.75 13.32 -42.44
CA LYS A 78 -36.57 13.74 -41.05
C LYS A 78 -36.74 12.58 -40.07
N SER A 79 -37.72 11.70 -40.33
CA SER A 79 -38.00 10.53 -39.48
C SER A 79 -36.82 9.56 -39.51
N THR A 80 -36.29 9.23 -40.70
CA THR A 80 -35.10 8.38 -40.83
C THR A 80 -33.89 8.95 -40.10
N LYS A 81 -33.64 10.26 -40.21
CA LYS A 81 -32.53 10.92 -39.49
C LYS A 81 -32.71 10.90 -37.98
N LEU A 82 -33.91 11.23 -37.50
CA LEU A 82 -34.20 11.26 -36.07
C LEU A 82 -34.07 9.86 -35.44
N GLU A 83 -34.58 8.83 -36.12
CA GLU A 83 -34.45 7.44 -35.69
C GLU A 83 -32.98 6.98 -35.68
N SER A 84 -32.20 7.32 -36.71
CA SER A 84 -30.76 7.00 -36.74
C SER A 84 -29.98 7.66 -35.58
N ILE A 85 -30.29 8.92 -35.26
CA ILE A 85 -29.69 9.64 -34.12
C ILE A 85 -30.10 8.97 -32.81
N LYS A 86 -31.39 8.67 -32.63
CA LYS A 86 -31.96 8.01 -31.45
C LYS A 86 -31.27 6.68 -31.18
N GLN A 87 -31.23 5.79 -32.18
CA GLN A 87 -30.64 4.46 -32.06
C GLN A 87 -29.15 4.54 -31.69
N SER A 88 -28.40 5.39 -32.38
CA SER A 88 -26.97 5.57 -32.11
C SER A 88 -26.72 6.08 -30.69
N PHE A 89 -27.52 7.03 -30.22
CA PHE A 89 -27.36 7.64 -28.90
C PHE A 89 -27.77 6.71 -27.76
N LEU A 90 -28.91 6.03 -27.89
CA LEU A 90 -29.36 5.04 -26.91
C LEU A 90 -28.39 3.87 -26.81
N LYS A 91 -27.81 3.42 -27.94
CA LYS A 91 -26.81 2.35 -27.95
C LYS A 91 -25.54 2.75 -27.21
N SER A 92 -24.99 3.94 -27.49
CA SER A 92 -23.78 4.41 -26.80
C SER A 92 -24.02 4.65 -25.32
N LEU A 93 -25.17 5.21 -24.93
CA LEU A 93 -25.51 5.42 -23.51
C LEU A 93 -25.70 4.10 -22.78
N SER A 94 -26.43 3.14 -23.36
CA SER A 94 -26.60 1.80 -22.80
C SER A 94 -25.27 1.06 -22.65
N LYS A 95 -24.31 1.26 -23.56
CA LYS A 95 -22.94 0.71 -23.44
C LYS A 95 -22.21 1.27 -22.21
N ILE A 96 -22.30 2.58 -21.99
CA ILE A 96 -21.66 3.25 -20.85
C ILE A 96 -22.31 2.81 -19.53
N GLU A 97 -23.65 2.82 -19.46
CA GLU A 97 -24.40 2.33 -18.29
C GLU A 97 -24.00 0.88 -17.95
N GLY A 98 -23.85 0.02 -18.97
CA GLY A 98 -23.42 -1.36 -18.78
C GLY A 98 -22.00 -1.49 -18.22
N ASN A 99 -21.06 -0.67 -18.70
CA ASN A 99 -19.69 -0.66 -18.19
C ASN A 99 -19.62 -0.16 -16.74
N GLU A 100 -20.39 0.87 -16.39
CA GLU A 100 -20.47 1.39 -15.02
C GLU A 100 -21.02 0.33 -14.06
N LEU A 101 -22.14 -0.31 -14.41
CA LEU A 101 -22.72 -1.40 -13.63
C LEU A 101 -21.76 -2.59 -13.48
N ALA A 102 -21.04 -2.96 -14.55
CA ALA A 102 -20.06 -4.04 -14.50
C ALA A 102 -18.86 -3.72 -13.61
N ASN A 103 -18.39 -2.46 -13.64
CA ASN A 103 -17.32 -1.99 -12.76
C ASN A 103 -17.77 -1.99 -11.29
N GLU A 104 -18.97 -1.48 -11.00
CA GLU A 104 -19.55 -1.52 -9.65
C GLU A 104 -19.66 -2.96 -9.13
N LYS A 105 -20.19 -3.88 -9.96
CA LYS A 105 -20.26 -5.31 -9.64
C LYS A 105 -18.88 -5.87 -9.31
N ARG A 106 -17.86 -5.58 -10.14
CA ARG A 106 -16.48 -6.06 -9.91
C ARG A 106 -15.92 -5.57 -8.58
N THR A 107 -16.18 -4.33 -8.20
CA THR A 107 -15.77 -3.78 -6.90
C THR A 107 -16.47 -4.50 -5.75
N LEU A 108 -17.80 -4.64 -5.81
CA LEU A 108 -18.56 -5.35 -4.77
C LEU A 108 -18.18 -6.83 -4.67
N THR A 109 -17.86 -7.50 -5.78
CA THR A 109 -17.39 -8.90 -5.77
C THR A 109 -16.03 -9.03 -5.05
N LYS A 110 -15.13 -8.04 -5.20
CA LYS A 110 -13.86 -8.03 -4.44
C LYS A 110 -14.12 -7.84 -2.95
N GLU A 111 -15.00 -6.91 -2.58
CA GLU A 111 -15.38 -6.68 -1.18
C GLU A 111 -16.04 -7.91 -0.55
N LEU A 112 -16.88 -8.62 -1.30
CA LEU A 112 -17.50 -9.88 -0.90
C LEU A 112 -16.43 -10.95 -0.64
N SER A 113 -15.45 -11.09 -1.54
CA SER A 113 -14.35 -12.04 -1.36
C SER A 113 -13.54 -11.76 -0.10
N LEU A 114 -13.20 -10.49 0.15
CA LEU A 114 -12.46 -10.10 1.36
C LEU A 114 -13.26 -10.37 2.64
N SER A 115 -14.56 -10.04 2.63
CA SER A 115 -15.46 -10.30 3.76
C SER A 115 -15.62 -11.79 4.05
N SER A 116 -15.68 -12.62 3.01
CA SER A 116 -15.74 -14.08 3.13
C SER A 116 -14.44 -14.69 3.68
N THR A 117 -13.27 -14.17 3.28
CA THR A 117 -11.98 -14.57 3.87
C THR A 117 -11.94 -14.20 5.36
N ALA A 118 -12.30 -12.97 5.71
CA ALA A 118 -12.36 -12.54 7.11
C ALA A 118 -13.33 -13.40 7.96
N LEU A 119 -14.49 -13.78 7.41
CA LEU A 119 -15.42 -14.69 8.09
C LEU A 119 -14.78 -16.07 8.34
N THR A 120 -14.03 -16.58 7.37
CA THR A 120 -13.35 -17.89 7.49
C THR A 120 -12.30 -17.84 8.61
N ASP A 121 -11.49 -16.77 8.66
CA ASP A 121 -10.49 -16.59 9.70
C ASP A 121 -11.12 -16.50 11.10
N VAL A 122 -12.20 -15.73 11.24
CA VAL A 122 -12.96 -15.64 12.50
C VAL A 122 -13.51 -17.01 12.93
N GLN A 123 -14.03 -17.80 11.99
CA GLN A 123 -14.53 -19.16 12.28
C GLN A 123 -13.41 -20.10 12.72
N GLN A 124 -12.24 -20.02 12.10
CA GLN A 124 -11.07 -20.81 12.50
C GLN A 124 -10.61 -20.45 13.91
N ASN A 125 -10.53 -19.15 14.23
CA ASN A 125 -10.16 -18.66 15.56
C ASN A 125 -11.16 -19.09 16.63
N LEU A 126 -12.46 -19.02 16.34
CA LEU A 126 -13.51 -19.54 17.24
C LEU A 126 -13.29 -21.02 17.55
N LYS A 127 -13.03 -21.85 16.53
CA LYS A 127 -12.77 -23.29 16.73
C LYS A 127 -11.54 -23.54 17.60
N GLN A 128 -10.48 -22.74 17.44
CA GLN A 128 -9.29 -22.85 18.29
C GLN A 128 -9.59 -22.48 19.74
N ILE A 129 -10.33 -21.39 19.99
CA ILE A 129 -10.73 -20.98 21.33
C ILE A 129 -11.65 -22.02 21.98
N GLU A 130 -12.60 -22.58 21.24
CA GLU A 130 -13.48 -23.64 21.75
C GLU A 130 -12.71 -24.88 22.20
N ASN A 131 -11.69 -25.28 21.45
CA ASN A 131 -10.81 -26.37 21.86
C ASN A 131 -10.02 -26.01 23.13
N LYS A 132 -9.47 -24.79 23.22
CA LYS A 132 -8.74 -24.33 24.43
C LYS A 132 -9.62 -24.29 25.67
N VAL A 133 -10.85 -23.78 25.56
CA VAL A 133 -11.83 -23.78 26.66
C VAL A 133 -12.14 -25.21 27.09
N LYS A 134 -12.41 -26.10 26.13
CA LYS A 134 -12.70 -27.51 26.43
C LYS A 134 -11.53 -28.21 27.14
N ASP A 135 -10.30 -27.97 26.68
CA ASP A 135 -9.10 -28.53 27.29
C ASP A 135 -8.91 -28.01 28.72
N ASN A 136 -9.10 -26.70 28.94
CA ASN A 136 -8.99 -26.11 30.27
C ASN A 136 -10.14 -26.53 31.20
N ASP A 137 -11.35 -26.70 30.69
CA ASP A 137 -12.49 -27.24 31.46
C ASP A 137 -12.23 -28.69 31.90
N ASN A 138 -11.64 -29.51 31.04
CA ASN A 138 -11.24 -30.87 31.41
C ASN A 138 -10.17 -30.84 32.51
N ASN A 139 -9.19 -29.94 32.40
CA ASN A 139 -8.19 -29.72 33.44
C ASN A 139 -8.82 -29.27 34.78
N LEU A 140 -9.81 -28.37 34.76
CA LEU A 140 -10.55 -27.99 35.96
C LEU A 140 -11.36 -29.13 36.57
N LYS A 141 -11.96 -30.01 35.76
CA LYS A 141 -12.65 -31.21 36.27
C LYS A 141 -11.69 -32.13 37.00
N ILE A 142 -10.49 -32.33 36.46
CA ILE A 142 -9.39 -33.08 37.10
C ILE A 142 -9.01 -32.43 38.44
N CYS A 143 -9.03 -31.08 38.52
CA CYS A 143 -8.79 -30.35 39.77
C CYS A 143 -9.86 -30.52 40.87
N SER A 144 -10.92 -31.29 40.64
CA SER A 144 -11.94 -31.58 41.66
C SER A 144 -11.48 -32.65 42.66
N ASP A 145 -10.48 -33.45 42.30
CA ASP A 145 -9.82 -34.42 43.17
C ASP A 145 -8.44 -33.86 43.60
N PRO A 146 -8.16 -33.70 44.91
CA PRO A 146 -6.89 -33.19 45.41
C PRO A 146 -5.65 -33.97 44.94
N SER A 147 -5.76 -35.29 44.74
CA SER A 147 -4.65 -36.15 44.29
C SER A 147 -4.31 -35.88 42.82
N GLU A 148 -5.33 -35.77 41.98
CA GLU A 148 -5.18 -35.48 40.54
C GLU A 148 -4.81 -34.01 40.29
N SER A 149 -5.28 -33.10 41.15
CA SER A 149 -4.87 -31.68 41.16
C SER A 149 -3.37 -31.52 41.35
N ALA A 150 -2.80 -32.27 42.31
CA ALA A 150 -1.36 -32.21 42.59
C ALA A 150 -0.54 -32.72 41.40
N LYS A 151 -0.96 -33.81 40.74
CA LYS A 151 -0.30 -34.33 39.53
C LYS A 151 -0.38 -33.34 38.36
N LEU A 152 -1.53 -32.71 38.15
CA LEU A 152 -1.71 -31.73 37.10
C LEU A 152 -0.83 -30.50 37.33
N LEU A 153 -0.79 -29.98 38.56
CA LEU A 153 0.05 -28.84 38.92
C LEU A 153 1.53 -29.17 38.76
N GLU A 154 1.95 -30.38 39.11
CA GLU A 154 3.32 -30.85 38.89
C GLU A 154 3.65 -30.95 37.39
N SER A 155 2.73 -31.44 36.57
CA SER A 155 2.92 -31.45 35.11
C SER A 155 3.06 -30.05 34.51
N PHE A 156 2.37 -29.04 35.05
CA PHE A 156 2.53 -27.65 34.63
C PHE A 156 3.88 -27.08 35.08
N LYS A 157 4.33 -27.39 36.29
CA LYS A 157 5.68 -27.01 36.76
C LYS A 157 6.77 -27.64 35.91
N GLU A 158 6.68 -28.93 35.59
CA GLU A 158 7.63 -29.62 34.71
C GLU A 158 7.66 -28.98 33.33
N LYS A 159 6.49 -28.67 32.76
CA LYS A 159 6.39 -27.99 31.47
C LYS A 159 6.99 -26.59 31.51
N ASN A 160 6.68 -25.80 32.54
CA ASN A 160 7.24 -24.46 32.72
C ASN A 160 8.76 -24.50 32.90
N SER A 161 9.26 -25.46 33.68
CA SER A 161 10.70 -25.70 33.87
C SER A 161 11.39 -26.05 32.54
N SER A 162 10.77 -26.88 31.71
CA SER A 162 11.25 -27.17 30.35
C SER A 162 11.29 -25.91 29.47
N ILE A 163 10.27 -25.06 29.55
CA ILE A 163 10.24 -23.77 28.84
C ILE A 163 11.34 -22.82 29.36
N ASP A 164 11.57 -22.77 30.67
CA ASP A 164 12.64 -21.98 31.28
C ASP A 164 14.03 -22.41 30.80
N ASN A 165 14.25 -23.72 30.67
CA ASN A 165 15.48 -24.25 30.10
C ASN A 165 15.65 -23.82 28.63
N GLN A 166 14.59 -23.86 27.82
CA GLN A 166 14.61 -23.40 26.43
C GLN A 166 14.89 -21.90 26.30
N ILE A 167 14.27 -21.08 27.16
CA ILE A 167 14.51 -19.63 27.23
C ILE A 167 15.99 -19.37 27.56
N THR A 168 16.51 -20.06 28.57
CA THR A 168 17.91 -19.90 29.01
C THR A 168 18.88 -20.29 27.89
N GLN A 169 18.64 -21.43 27.24
CA GLN A 169 19.45 -21.88 26.11
C GLN A 169 19.43 -20.87 24.96
N LYS A 170 18.25 -20.41 24.53
CA LYS A 170 18.13 -19.43 23.44
C LYS A 170 18.78 -18.09 23.76
N LYS A 171 18.68 -17.62 25.01
CA LYS A 171 19.37 -16.41 25.46
C LYS A 171 20.89 -16.58 25.37
N SER A 172 21.41 -17.74 25.78
CA SER A 172 22.84 -18.05 25.66
C SER A 172 23.32 -18.10 24.21
N GLU A 173 22.66 -18.90 23.37
CA GLU A 173 22.99 -19.03 21.94
C GLU A 173 22.87 -17.68 21.20
N GLY A 174 21.83 -16.92 21.52
CA GLY A 174 21.59 -15.58 20.99
C GLY A 174 22.69 -14.60 21.39
N SER A 175 23.07 -14.58 22.67
CA SER A 175 24.16 -13.77 23.20
C SER A 175 25.49 -14.10 22.51
N ASP A 176 25.83 -15.37 22.36
CA ASP A 176 27.05 -15.81 21.69
C ASP A 176 27.10 -15.37 20.22
N LYS A 177 25.96 -15.46 19.51
CA LYS A 177 25.88 -15.02 18.11
C LYS A 177 25.99 -13.51 17.98
N ILE A 178 25.32 -12.76 18.85
CA ILE A 178 25.43 -11.29 18.90
C ILE A 178 26.88 -10.87 19.18
N LYS A 179 27.53 -11.51 20.14
CA LYS A 179 28.94 -11.26 20.48
C LYS A 179 29.86 -11.51 19.29
N LYS A 180 29.68 -12.62 18.55
CA LYS A 180 30.45 -12.89 17.32
C LYS A 180 30.29 -11.79 16.28
N MET A 181 29.08 -11.27 16.07
CA MET A 181 28.84 -10.16 15.15
C MET A 181 29.51 -8.86 15.64
N ASP A 182 29.46 -8.58 16.94
CA ASP A 182 30.15 -7.42 17.53
C ASP A 182 31.67 -7.53 17.41
N ASP A 183 32.23 -8.70 17.64
CA ASP A 183 33.66 -8.98 17.46
C ASP A 183 34.08 -8.82 16.00
N GLN A 184 33.26 -9.27 15.04
CA GLN A 184 33.50 -9.04 13.60
C GLN A 184 33.49 -7.55 13.24
N ILE A 185 32.50 -6.80 13.73
CA ILE A 185 32.42 -5.34 13.52
C ILE A 185 33.65 -4.65 14.12
N LYS A 186 34.03 -5.03 15.34
CA LYS A 186 35.20 -4.49 16.04
C LYS A 186 36.48 -4.79 15.30
N ASN A 187 36.63 -6.02 14.77
CA ASN A 187 37.82 -6.42 14.01
C ASN A 187 37.95 -5.62 12.72
N VAL A 188 36.87 -5.45 11.95
CA VAL A 188 36.86 -4.64 10.73
C VAL A 188 37.28 -3.19 11.03
N LYS A 189 36.69 -2.58 12.08
CA LYS A 189 37.05 -1.23 12.51
C LYS A 189 38.50 -1.12 12.99
N SER A 190 38.98 -2.11 13.75
CA SER A 190 40.36 -2.15 14.24
C SER A 190 41.36 -2.24 13.10
N ASN A 191 41.08 -3.06 12.08
CA ASN A 191 41.92 -3.19 10.89
C ASN A 191 41.99 -1.87 10.10
N LEU A 192 40.86 -1.19 9.91
CA LEU A 192 40.81 0.12 9.27
C LEU A 192 41.60 1.17 10.06
N LEU A 193 41.44 1.21 11.39
CA LEU A 193 42.21 2.11 12.26
C LEU A 193 43.72 1.83 12.18
N GLY A 194 44.12 0.55 12.12
CA GLY A 194 45.52 0.17 11.95
C GLY A 194 46.11 0.70 10.65
N GLN A 195 45.38 0.58 9.54
CA GLN A 195 45.79 1.12 8.24
C GLN A 195 45.87 2.65 8.24
N ILE A 196 44.90 3.33 8.87
CA ILE A 196 44.92 4.80 9.01
C ILE A 196 46.16 5.24 9.80
N LYS A 197 46.46 4.58 10.92
CA LYS A 197 47.66 4.88 11.72
C LYS A 197 48.95 4.65 10.95
N GLN A 198 49.03 3.59 10.15
CA GLN A 198 50.21 3.32 9.32
C GLN A 198 50.47 4.44 8.30
N ILE A 199 49.41 5.01 7.72
CA ILE A 199 49.55 6.14 6.78
C ILE A 199 49.85 7.45 7.50
N ALA A 200 49.20 7.68 8.65
CA ALA A 200 49.42 8.87 9.47
C ALA A 200 50.85 8.92 10.05
N GLY A 201 51.40 7.77 10.45
CA GLY A 201 52.69 7.67 11.13
C GLY A 201 52.76 8.56 12.38
N ASP A 202 53.97 8.98 12.75
CA ASP A 202 54.20 9.92 13.87
C ASP A 202 53.86 11.38 13.54
N LYS A 203 53.62 11.69 12.25
CA LYS A 203 53.28 13.03 11.78
C LYS A 203 51.92 13.50 12.28
N PHE A 204 51.07 12.59 12.76
CA PHE A 204 49.70 12.88 13.16
C PHE A 204 49.25 12.10 14.40
N SER A 205 49.92 12.33 15.53
CA SER A 205 49.63 11.68 16.82
C SER A 205 48.19 11.88 17.33
N GLY A 206 47.48 12.91 16.82
CA GLY A 206 46.08 13.22 17.14
C GLY A 206 45.01 12.39 16.41
N ILE A 207 45.36 11.61 15.36
CA ILE A 207 44.37 11.02 14.44
C ILE A 207 43.33 10.15 15.15
N LYS A 208 43.76 9.41 16.18
CA LYS A 208 42.90 8.51 16.95
C LYS A 208 41.83 9.29 17.72
N GLU A 209 42.22 10.45 18.26
CA GLU A 209 41.30 11.30 19.01
C GLU A 209 40.32 12.00 18.06
N ASP A 210 40.79 12.44 16.90
CA ASP A 210 39.93 13.10 15.90
C ASP A 210 38.90 12.13 15.31
N LEU A 211 39.30 10.89 15.02
CA LEU A 211 38.37 9.82 14.65
C LEU A 211 37.36 9.52 15.77
N ARG A 212 37.79 9.54 17.03
CA ARG A 212 36.90 9.35 18.19
C ARG A 212 35.89 10.50 18.33
N LYS A 213 36.31 11.75 18.10
CA LYS A 213 35.42 12.91 18.08
C LYS A 213 34.41 12.83 16.93
N ALA A 214 34.87 12.37 15.75
CA ALA A 214 34.02 12.14 14.58
C ALA A 214 32.96 11.04 14.83
N GLU A 215 33.34 9.91 15.43
CA GLU A 215 32.39 8.84 15.80
C GLU A 215 31.38 9.29 16.86
N ALA A 216 31.80 10.13 17.80
CA ALA A 216 30.94 10.70 18.84
C ALA A 216 30.03 11.82 18.32
N GLY A 217 30.08 12.16 17.02
CA GLY A 217 29.28 13.22 16.44
C GLY A 217 29.61 14.61 16.97
N LYS A 218 30.82 14.82 17.50
CA LYS A 218 31.23 16.12 18.03
C LYS A 218 31.34 17.16 16.93
N ILE A 219 31.14 18.41 17.31
CA ILE A 219 31.32 19.56 16.44
C ILE A 219 32.79 19.96 16.45
N ASP A 220 33.33 20.28 15.28
CA ASP A 220 34.62 20.94 15.15
C ASP A 220 34.42 22.46 15.25
N GLU A 221 34.95 23.04 16.32
CA GLU A 221 34.85 24.47 16.63
C GLU A 221 36.03 25.27 16.04
N SER A 222 36.95 24.61 15.32
CA SER A 222 38.18 25.23 14.82
C SER A 222 38.00 26.04 13.52
N ASP A 223 36.81 26.08 12.94
CA ASP A 223 36.52 26.87 11.74
C ASP A 223 36.45 28.38 12.06
N LYS A 224 37.62 29.04 11.97
CA LYS A 224 37.83 30.46 12.31
C LYS A 224 37.21 31.44 11.31
N ASN A 225 36.53 30.97 10.25
CA ASN A 225 36.06 31.81 9.15
C ASN A 225 34.54 32.03 9.07
N GLY A 226 33.79 31.69 10.11
CA GLY A 226 32.45 32.27 10.34
C GLY A 226 31.31 31.76 9.45
N LEU A 227 31.39 30.55 8.89
CA LEU A 227 30.28 29.91 8.17
C LEU A 227 30.01 28.49 8.68
N GLY A 228 29.32 28.39 9.81
CA GLY A 228 28.67 27.16 10.28
C GLY A 228 29.57 26.17 11.02
N ALA A 229 29.12 25.74 12.19
CA ALA A 229 29.70 24.61 12.91
C ALA A 229 29.73 23.34 12.02
N THR A 230 30.92 22.86 11.67
CA THR A 230 31.08 21.62 10.88
C THR A 230 31.30 20.44 11.84
N SER A 231 30.69 19.27 11.59
CA SER A 231 30.94 18.09 12.43
C SER A 231 32.36 17.56 12.24
N TRP A 232 32.98 16.97 13.28
CA TRP A 232 34.26 16.27 13.16
C TRP A 232 34.23 15.19 12.07
N LYS A 233 33.07 14.53 11.87
CA LYS A 233 32.87 13.57 10.78
C LYS A 233 32.99 14.21 9.41
N ALA A 234 32.44 15.41 9.21
CA ALA A 234 32.55 16.13 7.94
C ALA A 234 33.95 16.70 7.74
N HIS A 235 34.52 17.32 8.79
CA HIS A 235 35.85 17.92 8.78
C HIS A 235 36.95 16.92 8.38
N ILE A 236 37.02 15.76 9.04
CA ILE A 236 38.07 14.77 8.80
C ILE A 236 37.92 14.02 7.45
N ASN A 237 36.70 14.04 6.87
CA ASN A 237 36.42 13.48 5.54
C ASN A 237 36.61 14.51 4.41
N ASP A 238 36.89 15.78 4.74
CA ASP A 238 37.15 16.81 3.73
C ASP A 238 38.49 16.53 3.05
N SER A 239 38.52 16.65 1.72
CA SER A 239 39.76 16.54 0.96
C SER A 239 40.78 17.61 1.38
N SER A 240 40.31 18.79 1.81
CA SER A 240 41.14 19.88 2.31
C SER A 240 41.93 19.46 3.55
N TYR A 241 41.32 18.70 4.45
CA TYR A 241 41.99 18.15 5.63
C TYR A 241 43.11 17.18 5.23
N ALA A 242 42.82 16.23 4.33
CA ALA A 242 43.83 15.30 3.85
C ALA A 242 44.96 15.99 3.05
N MET A 243 44.65 17.02 2.27
CA MET A 243 45.66 17.82 1.55
C MET A 243 46.54 18.62 2.49
N GLU A 244 46.00 19.18 3.58
CA GLU A 244 46.77 19.89 4.59
C GLU A 244 47.78 18.95 5.27
N LYS A 245 47.35 17.73 5.63
CA LYS A 245 48.19 16.81 6.41
C LYS A 245 49.16 15.98 5.58
N PHE A 246 48.77 15.59 4.37
CA PHE A 246 49.54 14.68 3.52
C PHE A 246 50.01 15.31 2.20
N GLY A 247 49.65 16.56 1.94
CA GLY A 247 50.01 17.30 0.74
C GLY A 247 49.07 17.07 -0.44
N PHE A 248 49.34 17.76 -1.54
CA PHE A 248 48.55 17.72 -2.77
C PHE A 248 49.46 17.58 -3.99
N LYS A 249 48.88 17.17 -5.12
CA LYS A 249 49.50 17.29 -6.45
C LYS A 249 48.88 18.47 -7.19
N LEU A 250 49.67 19.14 -8.01
CA LEU A 250 49.17 20.19 -8.90
C LEU A 250 48.65 19.56 -10.18
N VAL A 251 47.44 19.92 -10.57
CA VAL A 251 46.82 19.52 -11.84
C VAL A 251 46.60 20.74 -12.72
N SER A 252 46.72 20.57 -14.03
CA SER A 252 46.39 21.62 -15.00
C SER A 252 44.94 22.05 -14.81
N GLY A 253 44.71 23.36 -14.78
CA GLY A 253 43.35 23.89 -14.70
C GLY A 253 42.56 23.61 -15.98
N HIS A 254 41.23 23.66 -15.92
CA HIS A 254 40.32 23.36 -17.03
C HIS A 254 40.42 24.33 -18.24
N ARG A 255 41.14 25.45 -18.11
CA ARG A 255 41.35 26.45 -19.18
C ARG A 255 42.83 26.84 -19.26
N GLU A 256 43.32 27.19 -20.44
CA GLU A 256 44.73 27.58 -20.71
C GLU A 256 45.27 28.69 -19.79
N TYR A 257 44.39 29.56 -19.26
CA TYR A 257 44.76 30.68 -18.37
C TYR A 257 44.30 30.50 -16.91
N SER A 258 43.82 29.31 -16.54
CA SER A 258 43.45 29.04 -15.15
C SER A 258 44.65 28.58 -14.34
N SER A 259 44.77 29.09 -13.11
CA SER A 259 45.78 28.63 -12.15
C SER A 259 45.67 27.11 -11.95
N LYS A 260 46.82 26.43 -11.79
CA LYS A 260 46.86 24.98 -11.50
C LYS A 260 45.99 24.66 -10.28
N GLY A 261 45.10 23.68 -10.41
CA GLY A 261 44.29 23.17 -9.32
C GLY A 261 45.09 22.29 -8.36
N LYS A 262 44.56 22.09 -7.15
CA LYS A 262 45.13 21.15 -6.16
C LYS A 262 44.24 19.92 -6.07
N GLU A 263 44.85 18.74 -6.18
CA GLU A 263 44.18 17.46 -5.98
C GLU A 263 44.92 16.63 -4.92
N LEU A 264 44.22 15.66 -4.31
CA LEU A 264 44.84 14.72 -3.38
C LEU A 264 45.98 13.97 -4.09
N ASN A 265 47.14 13.93 -3.45
CA ASN A 265 48.19 12.98 -3.87
C ASN A 265 47.78 11.55 -3.46
N SER A 266 48.56 10.54 -3.87
CA SER A 266 48.23 9.13 -3.61
C SER A 266 48.08 8.78 -2.13
N THR A 267 48.90 9.39 -1.26
CA THR A 267 48.85 9.16 0.19
C THR A 267 47.62 9.81 0.82
N ALA A 268 47.35 11.07 0.47
CA ALA A 268 46.19 11.83 0.92
C ALA A 268 44.87 11.16 0.45
N SER A 269 44.85 10.65 -0.78
CA SER A 269 43.72 9.91 -1.34
C SER A 269 43.45 8.62 -0.56
N LYS A 270 44.49 7.83 -0.29
CA LYS A 270 44.37 6.56 0.46
C LYS A 270 43.95 6.78 1.90
N PHE A 271 44.48 7.84 2.55
CA PHE A 271 44.04 8.25 3.88
C PHE A 271 42.54 8.61 3.89
N ASN A 272 42.11 9.48 2.97
CA ASN A 272 40.73 9.94 2.91
C ASN A 272 39.75 8.77 2.67
N GLU A 273 40.11 7.83 1.79
CA GLU A 273 39.32 6.61 1.56
C GLU A 273 39.20 5.74 2.82
N LEU A 274 40.29 5.53 3.56
CA LEU A 274 40.27 4.73 4.78
C LEU A 274 39.49 5.39 5.92
N VAL A 275 39.63 6.70 6.09
CA VAL A 275 38.85 7.48 7.08
C VAL A 275 37.37 7.43 6.73
N LYS A 276 37.01 7.60 5.46
CA LYS A 276 35.64 7.45 4.99
C LYS A 276 35.11 6.04 5.28
N ASN A 277 35.88 5.00 4.96
CA ASN A 277 35.53 3.61 5.26
C ASN A 277 35.54 3.28 6.77
N TYR A 278 36.15 4.09 7.62
CA TYR A 278 36.10 3.91 9.07
C TYR A 278 34.84 4.55 9.68
N LEU A 279 34.52 5.76 9.24
CA LEU A 279 33.39 6.57 9.73
C LEU A 279 32.06 6.23 9.07
N ASP A 280 32.11 5.76 7.83
CA ASP A 280 31.00 5.21 7.06
C ASP A 280 31.43 3.84 6.51
N PRO A 281 31.50 2.83 7.38
CA PRO A 281 32.05 1.56 6.97
C PRO A 281 31.23 0.90 5.89
N SER A 282 31.93 0.19 5.01
CA SER A 282 31.43 -0.44 3.80
C SER A 282 30.12 -1.21 4.03
N SER A 283 29.44 -1.58 2.94
CA SER A 283 28.26 -2.44 2.96
C SER A 283 28.39 -3.62 3.95
N THR A 284 29.59 -4.17 4.16
CA THR A 284 29.87 -5.22 5.15
C THR A 284 29.49 -4.88 6.60
N VAL A 285 29.92 -3.73 7.16
CA VAL A 285 29.60 -3.41 8.58
C VAL A 285 28.13 -3.02 8.73
N ASN A 286 27.57 -2.31 7.75
CA ASN A 286 26.15 -1.98 7.75
C ASN A 286 25.29 -3.23 7.59
N ASN A 287 25.71 -4.20 6.77
CA ASN A 287 25.06 -5.50 6.65
C ASN A 287 25.12 -6.28 7.97
N LEU A 288 26.28 -6.33 8.65
CA LEU A 288 26.41 -6.98 9.96
C LEU A 288 25.54 -6.32 11.02
N LYS A 289 25.43 -4.99 11.04
CA LYS A 289 24.53 -4.26 11.95
C LYS A 289 23.06 -4.57 11.67
N MET A 290 22.65 -4.56 10.41
CA MET A 290 21.28 -4.91 10.01
C MET A 290 20.96 -6.36 10.32
N GLU A 291 21.89 -7.28 10.07
CA GLU A 291 21.74 -8.70 10.39
C GLU A 291 21.61 -8.91 11.90
N LYS A 292 22.45 -8.24 12.70
CA LYS A 292 22.35 -8.23 14.16
C LYS A 292 20.97 -7.73 14.60
N GLN A 293 20.50 -6.60 14.09
CA GLN A 293 19.18 -6.06 14.44
C GLN A 293 18.03 -7.01 14.09
N LYS A 294 18.05 -7.58 12.88
CA LYS A 294 17.04 -8.58 12.45
C LYS A 294 17.09 -9.83 13.32
N PHE A 295 18.29 -10.29 13.67
CA PHE A 295 18.47 -11.45 14.53
C PHE A 295 17.97 -11.19 15.95
N THR A 296 18.29 -10.04 16.55
CA THR A 296 17.80 -9.62 17.87
C THR A 296 16.27 -9.57 17.89
N ALA A 297 15.65 -8.91 16.92
CA ALA A 297 14.18 -8.85 16.84
C ALA A 297 13.55 -10.25 16.70
N LYS A 298 14.16 -11.13 15.91
CA LYS A 298 13.70 -12.52 15.78
C LYS A 298 13.85 -13.30 17.09
N LEU A 299 14.96 -13.10 17.81
CA LEU A 299 15.19 -13.73 19.10
C LEU A 299 14.16 -13.25 20.14
N ASP A 300 13.92 -11.95 20.21
CA ASP A 300 12.93 -11.37 21.13
C ASP A 300 11.54 -11.94 20.89
N ASN A 301 11.09 -12.02 19.63
CA ASN A 301 9.81 -12.64 19.29
C ASN A 301 9.74 -14.11 19.73
N GLN A 302 10.80 -14.90 19.52
CA GLN A 302 10.84 -16.29 19.95
C GLN A 302 10.82 -16.43 21.48
N LEU A 303 11.48 -15.52 22.20
CA LEU A 303 11.47 -15.50 23.66
C LEU A 303 10.08 -15.14 24.19
N THR A 304 9.42 -14.14 23.60
CA THR A 304 8.04 -13.78 23.94
C THR A 304 7.06 -14.92 23.66
N GLU A 305 7.19 -15.61 22.53
CA GLU A 305 6.38 -16.81 22.23
C GLU A 305 6.56 -17.91 23.29
N LEU A 306 7.80 -18.16 23.72
CA LEU A 306 8.08 -19.14 24.77
C LEU A 306 7.53 -18.71 26.13
N GLU A 307 7.68 -17.43 26.50
CA GLU A 307 7.13 -16.88 27.74
C GLU A 307 5.60 -16.97 27.77
N ASN A 308 4.93 -16.66 26.66
CA ASN A 308 3.48 -16.81 26.51
C ASN A 308 3.01 -18.27 26.58
N ASN A 309 3.90 -19.24 26.31
CA ASN A 309 3.59 -20.66 26.39
C ASN A 309 3.74 -21.25 27.80
N LYS A 310 4.27 -20.49 28.76
CA LYS A 310 4.25 -20.90 30.16
C LYS A 310 2.79 -21.01 30.61
N LYS A 311 2.45 -22.15 31.19
CA LYS A 311 1.09 -22.44 31.64
C LYS A 311 0.95 -22.22 33.15
N PHE A 312 -0.30 -22.09 33.56
CA PHE A 312 -0.84 -22.03 34.92
C PHE A 312 0.10 -22.43 36.05
N THR A 313 0.26 -21.53 37.02
CA THR A 313 0.92 -21.80 38.31
C THR A 313 -0.08 -22.12 39.42
N SER A 314 -1.37 -21.87 39.18
CA SER A 314 -2.47 -22.13 40.11
C SER A 314 -3.75 -22.57 39.38
N VAL A 315 -4.71 -23.14 40.14
CA VAL A 315 -6.05 -23.45 39.66
C VAL A 315 -6.85 -22.17 39.33
N ASP A 316 -6.56 -21.06 40.01
CA ASP A 316 -7.21 -19.79 39.72
C ASP A 316 -6.70 -19.17 38.41
N ASP A 317 -5.46 -19.48 38.01
CA ASP A 317 -4.95 -19.11 36.68
C ASP A 317 -5.75 -19.79 35.57
N LEU A 318 -6.11 -21.08 35.75
CA LEU A 318 -6.98 -21.83 34.82
C LEU A 318 -8.36 -21.18 34.69
N LYS A 319 -8.99 -20.83 35.81
CA LYS A 319 -10.31 -20.18 35.83
C LYS A 319 -10.28 -18.81 35.15
N ASN A 320 -9.24 -18.02 35.42
CA ASN A 320 -9.07 -16.71 34.81
C ASN A 320 -8.88 -16.81 33.30
N GLU A 321 -8.08 -17.78 32.82
CA GLU A 321 -7.87 -17.98 31.38
C GLU A 321 -9.14 -18.47 30.67
N ILE A 322 -9.94 -19.36 31.28
CA ILE A 322 -11.25 -19.74 30.73
C ILE A 322 -12.14 -18.51 30.59
N LYS A 323 -12.21 -17.65 31.62
CA LYS A 323 -13.01 -16.42 31.56
C LYS A 323 -12.55 -15.48 30.45
N VAL A 324 -11.24 -15.36 30.22
CA VAL A 324 -10.67 -14.58 29.10
C VAL A 324 -11.10 -15.20 27.76
N PHE A 325 -10.96 -16.51 27.58
CA PHE A 325 -11.38 -17.17 26.35
C PHE A 325 -12.89 -17.11 26.10
N GLU A 326 -13.72 -17.16 27.15
CA GLU A 326 -15.15 -16.95 27.04
C GLU A 326 -15.48 -15.53 26.58
N GLN A 327 -14.77 -14.53 27.09
CA GLN A 327 -14.91 -13.15 26.65
C GLN A 327 -14.48 -12.97 25.19
N ASP A 328 -13.34 -13.55 24.79
CA ASP A 328 -12.87 -13.55 23.40
C ASP A 328 -13.87 -14.24 22.47
N LYS A 329 -14.49 -15.34 22.94
CA LYS A 329 -15.54 -16.05 22.21
C LYS A 329 -16.76 -15.17 21.98
N ILE A 330 -17.17 -14.34 22.95
CA ILE A 330 -18.28 -13.39 22.78
C ILE A 330 -17.93 -12.38 21.67
N VAL A 331 -16.76 -11.73 21.76
CA VAL A 331 -16.32 -10.73 20.78
C VAL A 331 -16.21 -11.31 19.37
N LEU A 332 -15.65 -12.52 19.23
CA LEU A 332 -15.54 -13.19 17.93
C LEU A 332 -16.91 -13.61 17.37
N ASN A 333 -17.88 -13.97 18.21
CA ASN A 333 -19.24 -14.26 17.74
C ASN A 333 -19.96 -13.00 17.25
N GLU A 334 -19.75 -11.85 17.88
CA GLU A 334 -20.26 -10.56 17.39
C GLU A 334 -19.64 -10.22 16.02
N SER A 335 -18.32 -10.35 15.90
CA SER A 335 -17.61 -10.14 14.63
C SER A 335 -18.09 -11.09 13.52
N LYS A 336 -18.30 -12.37 13.85
CA LYS A 336 -18.88 -13.37 12.93
C LYS A 336 -20.26 -12.95 12.43
N LEU A 337 -21.14 -12.51 13.33
CA LEU A 337 -22.50 -12.08 12.98
C LEU A 337 -22.46 -10.85 12.07
N GLU A 338 -21.57 -9.90 12.35
CA GLU A 338 -21.41 -8.70 11.53
C GLU A 338 -20.90 -9.02 10.12
N ASN A 339 -19.88 -9.86 10.01
CA ASN A 339 -19.39 -10.32 8.71
C ASN A 339 -20.47 -11.06 7.91
N GLN A 340 -21.31 -11.88 8.57
CA GLN A 340 -22.45 -12.53 7.91
C GLN A 340 -23.49 -11.53 7.39
N LYS A 341 -23.80 -10.48 8.14
CA LYS A 341 -24.71 -9.41 7.68
C LYS A 341 -24.13 -8.69 6.46
N ASN A 342 -22.85 -8.36 6.50
CA ASN A 342 -22.15 -7.68 5.40
C ASN A 342 -22.15 -8.51 4.13
N ILE A 343 -21.85 -9.81 4.23
CA ILE A 343 -21.92 -10.76 3.11
C ILE A 343 -23.32 -10.76 2.48
N ARG A 344 -24.38 -10.95 3.28
CA ARG A 344 -25.77 -10.97 2.76
C ARG A 344 -26.16 -9.67 2.05
N MET A 345 -25.73 -8.53 2.61
CA MET A 345 -25.97 -7.22 2.00
C MET A 345 -25.24 -7.09 0.65
N LEU A 346 -23.98 -7.51 0.58
CA LEU A 346 -23.19 -7.48 -0.66
C LEU A 346 -23.76 -8.42 -1.72
N GLU A 347 -24.13 -9.64 -1.36
CA GLU A 347 -24.81 -10.61 -2.23
C GLU A 347 -26.09 -10.00 -2.83
N SER A 348 -26.92 -9.37 -1.98
CA SER A 348 -28.15 -8.70 -2.41
C SER A 348 -27.89 -7.56 -3.39
N LYS A 349 -26.84 -6.76 -3.18
CA LYS A 349 -26.45 -5.68 -4.10
C LYS A 349 -25.95 -6.23 -5.43
N ILE A 350 -25.12 -7.27 -5.41
CA ILE A 350 -24.60 -7.94 -6.60
C ILE A 350 -25.75 -8.53 -7.43
N GLN A 351 -26.71 -9.20 -6.78
CA GLN A 351 -27.89 -9.73 -7.46
C GLN A 351 -28.68 -8.63 -8.18
N ARG A 352 -28.95 -7.49 -7.53
CA ARG A 352 -29.61 -6.35 -8.17
C ARG A 352 -28.82 -5.78 -9.35
N LEU A 353 -27.48 -5.78 -9.28
CA LEU A 353 -26.64 -5.37 -10.41
C LEU A 353 -26.71 -6.37 -11.57
N ASP A 354 -26.81 -7.66 -11.28
CA ASP A 354 -26.98 -8.70 -12.31
C ASP A 354 -28.32 -8.59 -13.04
N GLU A 355 -29.39 -8.27 -12.32
CA GLU A 355 -30.69 -7.96 -12.92
C GLU A 355 -30.60 -6.74 -13.84
N LYS A 356 -29.96 -5.65 -13.37
CA LYS A 356 -29.77 -4.42 -14.16
C LYS A 356 -28.89 -4.64 -15.39
N LEU A 357 -27.81 -5.41 -15.26
CA LEU A 357 -26.92 -5.76 -16.38
C LEU A 357 -27.68 -6.59 -17.41
N THR A 358 -28.47 -7.57 -16.97
CA THR A 358 -29.32 -8.38 -17.85
C THR A 358 -30.34 -7.52 -18.60
N GLU A 359 -31.03 -6.60 -17.90
CA GLU A 359 -31.97 -5.65 -18.52
C GLU A 359 -31.25 -4.77 -19.55
N ASN A 360 -30.05 -4.28 -19.22
CA ASN A 360 -29.27 -3.43 -20.11
C ASN A 360 -28.75 -4.19 -21.35
N SER A 361 -28.25 -5.41 -21.20
CA SER A 361 -27.84 -6.25 -22.34
C SER A 361 -29.01 -6.55 -23.27
N LYS A 362 -30.21 -6.81 -22.73
CA LYS A 362 -31.43 -6.97 -23.54
C LYS A 362 -31.70 -5.72 -24.38
N LYS A 363 -31.64 -4.52 -23.77
CA LYS A 363 -31.81 -3.25 -24.49
C LYS A 363 -30.77 -3.05 -25.60
N GLN A 364 -29.50 -3.33 -25.33
CA GLN A 364 -28.45 -3.23 -26.36
C GLN A 364 -28.72 -4.15 -27.56
N ASN A 365 -29.18 -5.36 -27.30
CA ASN A 365 -29.53 -6.32 -28.35
C ASN A 365 -30.72 -5.83 -29.18
N ASP A 366 -31.75 -5.26 -28.55
CA ASP A 366 -32.91 -4.71 -29.23
C ASP A 366 -32.53 -3.50 -30.10
N LEU A 367 -31.70 -2.59 -29.59
CA LEU A 367 -31.15 -1.45 -30.35
C LEU A 367 -30.26 -1.89 -31.52
N THR A 368 -29.54 -3.00 -31.36
CA THR A 368 -28.64 -3.52 -32.42
C THR A 368 -29.42 -4.20 -33.54
N LYS A 369 -30.50 -4.95 -33.23
CA LYS A 369 -31.38 -5.55 -34.24
C LYS A 369 -32.08 -4.52 -35.12
N PHE A 370 -32.29 -3.31 -34.60
CA PHE A 370 -32.95 -2.23 -35.34
C PHE A 370 -32.02 -1.53 -36.35
N MET A 371 -30.70 -1.54 -36.15
CA MET A 371 -29.73 -0.94 -37.09
C MET A 371 -29.22 -1.88 -38.19
N GLY A 372 -29.55 -3.18 -38.11
CA GLY A 372 -29.19 -4.20 -39.12
C GLY A 372 -30.26 -4.46 -40.18
N LYS A 373 -31.34 -3.67 -40.18
CA LYS A 373 -32.39 -3.62 -41.21
C LYS A 373 -32.38 -2.24 -41.83
#